data_AF-A0A0F9LIP1-F1
#
_entry.id   AF-A0A0F9LIP1-F1
#
_cell.length_a   1.000
_cell.length_b   1.000
_cell.length_c   1.000
_cell.angle_alpha   90.00
_cell.angle_beta   90.00
_cell.angle_gamma   90.00
#
_symmetry.space_group_name_H-M   'P 1'
#
loop_
_entity.id
_entity.type
_entity.pdbx_description
1 polymer ?
#
loop_
_entity_poly.entity_id
_entity_poly.type
_entity_poly.pdbx_seq_one_letter_code
_entity_poly.pdbx_strand_id
1 'polypeptide(L)'
;MNNWEELERFFHVDISYNSHKIDYKIVKELLEELDLLGCEYDFISEEDKQKCIKDNNIWVVRIYINNAISFYTIAGSNVQQILDFILLQIHEGKLKY
;
A
#
# COMPACT_ATOMS: atom_id res chain seq x y z
N MET A 1 7.87 7.75 19.04
CA MET A 1 6.52 7.52 18.50
C MET A 1 6.74 6.84 17.17
N ASN A 2 6.24 5.63 16.99
CA ASN A 2 6.44 4.91 15.73
C ASN A 2 5.48 5.47 14.67
N ASN A 3 5.89 5.53 13.40
CA ASN A 3 5.10 6.11 12.30
C ASN A 3 3.70 5.50 12.16
N TRP A 4 3.54 4.26 12.60
CA TRP A 4 2.25 3.58 12.74
C TRP A 4 1.30 4.28 13.71
N GLU A 5 1.77 4.56 14.94
CA GLU A 5 0.98 5.20 15.99
C GLU A 5 0.55 6.62 15.58
N GLU A 6 1.35 7.28 14.73
CA GLU A 6 1.02 8.60 14.20
C GLU A 6 -0.14 8.54 13.21
N LEU A 7 -0.15 7.55 12.31
CA LEU A 7 -1.22 7.37 11.33
C LEU A 7 -2.54 6.96 11.98
N GLU A 8 -2.51 6.05 12.95
CA GLU A 8 -3.71 5.58 13.66
C GLU A 8 -4.43 6.68 14.44
N ARG A 9 -3.76 7.79 14.76
CA ARG A 9 -4.41 8.94 15.43
C ARG A 9 -5.41 9.67 14.55
N PHE A 10 -5.27 9.58 13.23
CA PHE A 10 -6.07 10.36 12.28
C PHE A 10 -6.83 9.48 11.29
N PHE A 11 -6.35 8.26 11.04
CA PHE A 11 -6.89 7.37 10.03
C PHE A 11 -7.13 5.97 10.58
N HIS A 12 -8.11 5.27 10.02
CA HIS A 12 -8.15 3.82 10.11
C HIS A 12 -7.20 3.24 9.06
N VAL A 13 -6.35 2.30 9.47
CA VAL A 13 -5.31 1.73 8.61
C VAL A 13 -5.38 0.20 8.64
N ASP A 14 -5.36 -0.42 7.47
CA ASP A 14 -5.27 -1.87 7.28
C ASP A 14 -3.93 -2.20 6.59
N ILE A 15 -3.17 -3.12 7.16
CA ILE A 15 -1.88 -3.56 6.60
C ILE A 15 -1.99 -5.04 6.25
N SER A 16 -1.70 -5.37 5.00
CA SER A 16 -1.57 -6.76 4.55
C SER A 16 -0.19 -7.05 3.99
N TYR A 17 0.25 -8.30 4.15
CA TYR A 17 1.45 -8.85 3.55
C TYR A 17 1.10 -10.09 2.75
N ASN A 18 1.46 -10.10 1.45
CA ASN A 18 1.29 -11.26 0.57
C ASN A 18 -0.11 -11.92 0.63
N SER A 19 -1.17 -11.14 0.89
CA SER A 19 -2.54 -11.67 0.99
C SER A 19 -2.99 -12.40 -0.28
N HIS A 20 -2.44 -12.01 -1.44
CA HIS A 20 -2.68 -12.66 -2.74
C HIS A 20 -2.24 -14.13 -2.80
N LYS A 21 -1.31 -14.56 -1.93
CA LYS A 21 -0.85 -15.96 -1.89
C LYS A 21 -1.92 -16.91 -1.37
N ILE A 22 -2.99 -16.40 -0.75
CA ILE A 22 -4.18 -17.18 -0.39
C ILE A 22 -4.80 -17.82 -1.65
N ASP A 23 -4.69 -17.15 -2.79
CA ASP A 23 -5.17 -17.65 -4.09
C ASP A 23 -4.07 -18.37 -4.88
N TYR A 24 -2.97 -18.77 -4.24
CA TYR A 24 -1.79 -19.40 -4.86
C TYR A 24 -1.11 -18.59 -5.98
N LYS A 25 -1.32 -17.27 -6.03
CA LYS A 25 -0.73 -16.37 -7.02
C LYS A 25 0.66 -15.89 -6.60
N ILE A 26 1.51 -15.55 -7.56
CA ILE A 26 2.69 -14.71 -7.33
C ILE A 26 2.37 -13.22 -7.53
N VAL A 27 3.23 -12.32 -7.04
CA VAL A 27 3.03 -10.86 -7.15
C VAL A 27 2.82 -10.45 -8.61
N LYS A 28 3.58 -11.01 -9.56
CA LYS A 28 3.42 -10.69 -10.98
C LYS A 28 2.01 -10.98 -11.49
N GLU A 29 1.48 -12.17 -11.19
CA GLU A 29 0.14 -12.60 -11.62
C GLU A 29 -0.95 -11.74 -11.00
N LEU A 30 -0.80 -11.39 -9.71
CA LEU A 30 -1.70 -10.44 -9.03
C LEU A 30 -1.75 -9.10 -9.77
N LEU A 31 -0.59 -8.53 -10.11
CA LEU A 31 -0.52 -7.22 -10.76
C LEU A 31 -1.10 -7.25 -12.19
N GLU A 32 -0.87 -8.33 -12.93
CA GLU A 32 -1.48 -8.53 -14.26
C GLU A 32 -3.01 -8.64 -14.17
N GLU A 33 -3.55 -9.30 -13.16
CA GLU A 33 -5.01 -9.38 -12.93
C GLU A 33 -5.61 -8.04 -12.54
N LEU A 34 -4.95 -7.27 -11.66
CA LEU A 34 -5.40 -5.94 -11.28
C LEU A 34 -5.49 -5.02 -12.51
N ASP A 35 -4.47 -5.04 -13.37
CA ASP A 35 -4.43 -4.28 -14.62
C ASP A 35 -5.60 -4.65 -15.55
N LEU A 36 -5.90 -5.95 -15.69
CA LEU A 36 -7.05 -6.43 -16.46
C LEU A 36 -8.40 -5.95 -15.90
N LEU A 37 -8.49 -5.77 -14.58
CA LEU A 37 -9.67 -5.25 -13.88
C LEU A 37 -9.74 -3.72 -13.87
N GLY A 38 -8.76 -3.03 -14.47
CA GLY A 38 -8.65 -1.57 -14.45
C GLY A 38 -8.40 -1.01 -13.04
N CYS A 39 -7.75 -1.81 -12.19
CA CYS A 39 -7.39 -1.46 -10.82
C CYS A 39 -5.85 -1.47 -10.71
N GLU A 40 -5.29 -0.63 -9.84
CA GLU A 40 -3.86 -0.63 -9.57
C GLU A 40 -3.58 -0.28 -8.11
N TYR A 41 -2.43 -0.72 -7.61
CA TYR A 41 -1.89 -0.21 -6.35
C TYR A 41 -1.00 0.99 -6.62
N ASP A 42 -1.06 1.99 -5.74
CA ASP A 42 -0.11 3.11 -5.75
C ASP A 42 1.21 2.62 -5.14
N PHE A 43 2.18 2.28 -5.98
CA PHE A 43 3.51 1.92 -5.50
C PHE A 43 4.31 3.16 -5.09
N ILE A 44 5.14 3.02 -4.04
CA ILE A 44 6.04 4.11 -3.60
C ILE A 44 7.02 4.55 -4.70
N SER A 45 7.42 3.62 -5.59
CA SER A 45 8.13 3.88 -6.84
C SER A 45 8.03 2.68 -7.79
N GLU A 46 8.36 2.88 -9.07
CA GLU A 46 8.42 1.79 -10.05
C GLU A 46 9.56 0.81 -9.72
N GLU A 47 10.70 1.29 -9.21
CA GLU A 47 11.80 0.41 -8.78
C GLU A 47 11.36 -0.52 -7.65
N ASP A 48 10.56 -0.02 -6.71
CA ASP A 48 10.06 -0.84 -5.59
C ASP A 48 9.01 -1.87 -6.04
N LYS A 49 8.17 -1.52 -7.03
CA LYS A 49 7.28 -2.47 -7.71
C LYS A 49 8.06 -3.62 -8.35
N GLN A 50 9.14 -3.32 -9.09
CA GLN A 50 9.98 -4.35 -9.70
C GLN A 50 10.65 -5.24 -8.65
N LYS A 51 11.03 -4.68 -7.50
CA LYS A 51 11.56 -5.44 -6.36
C LYS A 51 10.51 -6.39 -5.76
N CYS A 52 9.27 -5.92 -5.58
CA CYS A 52 8.16 -6.76 -5.12
C CYS A 52 7.93 -7.98 -6.03
N ILE A 53 7.97 -7.76 -7.35
CA ILE A 53 7.85 -8.83 -8.36
C ILE A 53 9.00 -9.82 -8.25
N LYS A 54 10.24 -9.31 -8.21
CA LYS A 54 11.46 -10.13 -8.15
C LYS A 54 11.50 -11.02 -6.90
N ASP A 55 11.21 -10.44 -5.74
CA ASP A 55 11.31 -11.12 -4.46
C ASP A 55 10.01 -11.85 -4.08
N ASN A 56 8.98 -11.75 -4.95
CA ASN A 56 7.64 -12.28 -4.75
C ASN A 56 7.07 -11.92 -3.36
N ASN A 57 7.21 -10.66 -2.99
CA ASN A 57 6.73 -10.10 -1.75
C ASN A 57 6.05 -8.75 -1.99
N ILE A 58 5.00 -8.44 -1.23
CA ILE A 58 4.32 -7.14 -1.29
C ILE A 58 3.65 -6.87 0.05
N TRP A 59 3.86 -5.66 0.55
CA TRP A 59 3.05 -5.05 1.59
C TRP A 59 2.06 -4.10 0.94
N VAL A 60 0.82 -4.09 1.43
CA VAL A 60 -0.21 -3.15 1.00
C VAL A 60 -0.77 -2.49 2.25
N VAL A 61 -0.75 -1.16 2.28
CA VAL A 61 -1.32 -0.34 3.35
C VAL A 61 -2.54 0.37 2.80
N ARG A 62 -3.70 0.15 3.41
CA ARG A 62 -4.93 0.85 3.10
C ARG A 62 -5.22 1.92 4.15
N ILE A 63 -5.50 3.14 3.70
CA ILE A 63 -5.78 4.28 4.59
C ILE A 63 -7.19 4.77 4.30
N TYR A 64 -8.04 4.82 5.32
CA TYR A 64 -9.43 5.29 5.22
C TYR A 64 -9.55 6.70 5.79
N ILE A 65 -9.97 7.65 4.96
CA ILE A 65 -10.18 9.06 5.38
C ILE A 65 -11.63 9.22 5.85
N ASN A 66 -11.82 9.53 7.14
CA ASN A 66 -13.09 9.83 7.82
C ASN A 66 -14.19 8.74 7.78
N ASN A 67 -14.40 8.03 6.67
CA ASN A 67 -15.47 7.07 6.42
C ASN A 67 -14.94 5.87 5.61
N ALA A 68 -15.39 4.65 5.90
CA ALA A 68 -14.89 3.40 5.29
C ALA A 68 -15.09 3.24 3.77
N ILE A 69 -15.74 4.18 3.10
CA ILE A 69 -16.11 4.09 1.68
C ILE A 69 -14.97 4.54 0.76
N SER A 70 -14.10 5.45 1.23
CA SER A 70 -12.98 5.96 0.44
C SER A 70 -11.67 5.61 1.12
N PHE A 71 -10.75 5.01 0.35
CA PHE A 71 -9.45 4.63 0.85
C PHE A 71 -8.37 4.82 -0.21
N TYR A 72 -7.14 5.01 0.25
CA TYR A 72 -5.93 4.90 -0.58
C TYR A 72 -5.29 3.54 -0.37
N THR A 73 -4.70 2.96 -1.41
CA THR A 73 -3.94 1.71 -1.33
C THR A 73 -2.51 1.95 -1.78
N ILE A 74 -1.59 1.98 -0.82
CA ILE A 74 -0.17 2.19 -1.10
C ILE A 74 0.57 0.88 -0.89
N ALA A 75 1.34 0.48 -1.89
CA ALA A 75 2.06 -0.80 -1.89
C ALA A 75 3.58 -0.63 -1.98
N GLY A 76 4.30 -1.64 -1.48
CA GLY A 76 5.76 -1.69 -1.58
C GLY A 76 6.41 -2.90 -0.94
N SER A 77 7.73 -3.00 -1.07
CA SER A 77 8.52 -4.15 -0.61
C SER A 77 8.84 -4.12 0.89
N ASN A 78 8.72 -2.94 1.52
CA ASN A 78 9.05 -2.70 2.91
C ASN A 78 8.00 -1.81 3.58
N VAL A 79 7.34 -2.33 4.62
CA VAL A 79 6.28 -1.59 5.32
C VAL A 79 6.73 -0.25 5.91
N GLN A 80 7.97 -0.15 6.42
CA GLN A 80 8.46 1.11 7.00
C GLN A 80 8.60 2.18 5.93
N GLN A 81 9.12 1.84 4.75
CA GLN A 81 9.24 2.77 3.62
C GLN A 81 7.86 3.24 3.13
N ILE A 82 6.85 2.35 3.16
CA ILE A 82 5.47 2.72 2.84
C ILE A 82 4.92 3.73 3.86
N LEU A 83 5.10 3.46 5.16
CA LEU A 83 4.65 4.38 6.21
C LEU A 83 5.33 5.76 6.11
N ASP A 84 6.63 5.78 5.85
CA ASP A 84 7.40 7.03 5.65
C ASP A 84 6.88 7.82 4.43
N PHE A 85 6.62 7.13 3.33
CA PHE A 85 6.05 7.73 2.12
C PHE A 85 4.66 8.32 2.39
N ILE A 86 3.80 7.59 3.08
CA ILE A 86 2.45 8.05 3.45
C ILE A 86 2.51 9.32 4.29
N LEU A 87 3.32 9.33 5.34
CA LEU A 87 3.47 10.50 6.21
C LEU A 87 3.97 11.72 5.43
N LEU A 88 4.90 11.52 4.49
CA LEU A 88 5.35 12.58 3.60
C LEU A 88 4.20 13.11 2.74
N GLN A 89 3.39 12.24 2.12
CA GLN A 89 2.25 12.68 1.30
C GLN A 89 1.18 13.44 2.11
N ILE A 90 0.97 13.06 3.38
CA ILE A 90 0.08 13.79 4.30
C ILE A 90 0.68 15.16 4.61
N HIS A 91 1.97 15.23 4.94
CA HIS A 91 2.66 16.48 5.24
C HIS A 91 2.65 17.46 4.06
N GLU A 92 2.79 16.95 2.84
CA GLU A 92 2.69 17.72 1.60
C GLU A 92 1.25 18.10 1.22
N GLY A 93 0.24 17.65 1.97
CA GLY A 93 -1.18 17.94 1.74
C GLY A 93 -1.78 17.22 0.53
N LYS A 94 -1.11 16.17 0.02
CA LYS A 94 -1.56 15.34 -1.11
C LYS A 94 -2.55 14.28 -0.66
N LEU A 95 -2.35 13.71 0.52
CA LEU A 95 -3.36 12.90 1.22
C LEU A 95 -4.06 13.81 2.23
N LYS A 96 -5.33 14.13 1.97
CA LYS A 96 -6.12 15.00 2.84
C LYS A 96 -6.93 14.17 3.82
N TYR A 97 -6.91 14.57 5.09
CA TYR A 97 -7.82 14.08 6.12
C TYR A 97 -9.23 14.66 5.94
#